data_AF-A0A838SFM6-F1
#
_entry.id   AF-A0A838SFM6-F1
#
_cell.length_a   1.000
_cell.length_b   1.000
_cell.length_c   1.000
_cell.angle_alpha   90.00
_cell.angle_beta   90.00
_cell.angle_gamma   90.00
#
_symmetry.space_group_name_H-M   'P 1'
#
loop_
_entity.id
_entity.type
_entity.pdbx_description
1 polymer ?
#
loop_
_entity_poly.entity_id
_entity_poly.type
_entity_poly.pdbx_seq_one_letter_code
_entity_poly.pdbx_strand_id
1 'polypeptide(L)'
;MTTIPYSEAQRMEVRSLVNLAGEVIAYYWPMRTFIYRNVLHGLEYLDFEDAVKQGQRFLGGRPYLPNNRFRDYFQIGRIRIEDIDAALTPLIQGKTVMIGKRPVTHLEVLRAQFLQGIKVPDHGHQERVRGSLSERANLEAVANRLRTVLRPPNQDARVQTTVLADTQALGHDVTLSAWCDQILGTRIVEQINEELIKWCGAFVDEGHAAWTMPHRETSFYNAWKHLAQHDFSGTFLGIQDWKHKIQSLPERPEDTILRYLETLGIPKILWEDYLSLQLGALPGWTGFIKWRAEEAGYEWQAAFPASLVKYLAIRLFYERELVHKACRTELGIAGDYTALLAFMQDQAHVHCLRHARVTGILNQEFTQKVDRLRYRIPRASQGAWQTLADHYSV
;
A
#
# COMPACT_ATOMS: atom_id res chain seq x y z
N MET A 1 -24.32 1.42 -23.86
CA MET A 1 -23.37 0.76 -24.76
C MET A 1 -23.40 -0.72 -24.44
N THR A 2 -23.86 -1.54 -25.38
CA THR A 2 -23.86 -3.01 -25.30
C THR A 2 -22.40 -3.46 -25.26
N THR A 3 -21.89 -3.76 -24.06
CA THR A 3 -20.56 -4.36 -23.89
C THR A 3 -20.59 -5.72 -24.58
N ILE A 4 -19.72 -5.90 -25.58
CA ILE A 4 -19.51 -7.20 -26.22
C ILE A 4 -19.17 -8.20 -25.09
N PRO A 5 -19.87 -9.33 -24.99
CA PRO A 5 -19.59 -10.31 -23.95
C PRO A 5 -18.17 -10.86 -24.13
N TYR A 6 -17.42 -10.98 -23.03
CA TYR A 6 -16.08 -11.58 -23.05
C TYR A 6 -16.13 -13.01 -23.57
N SER A 7 -15.09 -13.44 -24.28
CA SER A 7 -14.99 -14.80 -24.81
C SER A 7 -14.66 -15.80 -23.69
N GLU A 8 -14.94 -17.09 -23.92
CA GLU A 8 -14.58 -18.12 -22.94
C GLU A 8 -13.05 -18.22 -22.75
N ALA A 9 -12.26 -17.95 -23.80
CA ALA A 9 -10.81 -17.88 -23.71
C ALA A 9 -10.35 -16.79 -22.73
N GLN A 10 -10.93 -15.59 -22.77
CA GLN A 10 -10.62 -14.51 -21.83
C GLN A 10 -11.00 -14.88 -20.39
N ARG A 11 -12.12 -15.58 -20.21
CA ARG A 11 -12.54 -16.08 -18.88
C ARG A 11 -11.57 -17.14 -18.34
N MET A 12 -11.08 -18.03 -19.20
CA MET A 12 -10.08 -19.02 -18.80
C MET A 12 -8.74 -18.36 -18.46
N GLU A 13 -8.30 -17.38 -19.25
CA GLU A 13 -7.09 -16.59 -19.01
C GLU A 13 -7.14 -15.91 -17.64
N VAL A 14 -8.23 -15.18 -17.32
CA VAL A 14 -8.33 -14.50 -16.03
C VAL A 14 -8.43 -15.47 -14.85
N ARG A 15 -9.06 -16.64 -15.01
CA ARG A 15 -9.06 -17.69 -13.97
C ARG A 15 -7.65 -18.20 -13.69
N SER A 16 -6.88 -18.49 -14.75
CA SER A 16 -5.49 -18.93 -14.61
C SER A 16 -4.64 -17.86 -13.91
N LEU A 17 -4.83 -16.59 -14.29
CA LEU A 17 -4.12 -15.47 -13.70
C LEU A 17 -4.47 -15.28 -12.21
N VAL A 18 -5.75 -15.42 -11.84
CA VAL A 18 -6.17 -15.36 -10.44
C VAL A 18 -5.56 -16.48 -9.61
N ASN A 19 -5.43 -17.69 -10.18
CA ASN A 19 -4.78 -18.80 -9.50
C ASN A 19 -3.28 -18.53 -9.28
N LEU A 20 -2.59 -18.01 -10.30
CA LEU A 20 -1.18 -17.62 -10.22
C LEU A 20 -0.96 -16.50 -9.19
N ALA A 21 -1.77 -15.45 -9.24
CA ALA A 21 -1.77 -14.37 -8.25
C ALA A 21 -2.10 -14.86 -6.82
N GLY A 22 -2.77 -16.00 -6.71
CA GLY A 22 -3.06 -16.66 -5.43
C GLY A 22 -1.89 -17.46 -4.87
N GLU A 23 -0.79 -17.70 -5.60
CA GLU A 23 0.35 -18.51 -5.14
C GLU A 23 1.03 -17.90 -3.91
N VAL A 24 1.17 -16.57 -3.87
CA VAL A 24 1.73 -15.83 -2.72
C VAL A 24 0.86 -15.93 -1.46
N ILE A 25 -0.39 -16.40 -1.59
CA ILE A 25 -1.32 -16.58 -0.49
C ILE A 25 -1.18 -17.99 0.09
N ALA A 26 -0.89 -18.02 1.38
CA ALA A 26 -0.80 -19.24 2.15
C ALA A 26 -2.09 -20.08 2.12
N TYR A 27 -1.92 -21.40 2.07
CA TYR A 27 -3.00 -22.39 2.09
C TYR A 27 -3.48 -22.63 3.54
N TYR A 28 -4.53 -21.93 3.99
CA TYR A 28 -4.97 -21.97 5.38
C TYR A 28 -6.32 -22.68 5.59
N TRP A 29 -6.31 -23.70 6.45
CA TRP A 29 -7.49 -24.40 6.94
C TRP A 29 -8.15 -23.66 8.13
N PRO A 30 -9.48 -23.74 8.35
CA PRO A 30 -10.16 -23.05 9.44
C PRO A 30 -9.65 -23.52 10.81
N MET A 31 -8.82 -22.70 11.46
CA MET A 31 -8.11 -23.09 12.68
C MET A 31 -9.07 -23.48 13.82
N ARG A 32 -9.19 -24.79 14.11
CA ARG A 32 -9.94 -25.29 15.29
C ARG A 32 -9.16 -25.22 16.59
N THR A 33 -7.85 -25.05 16.52
CA THR A 33 -6.92 -24.90 17.66
C THR A 33 -5.84 -23.87 17.33
N PHE A 34 -5.29 -23.20 18.34
CA PHE A 34 -4.23 -22.21 18.16
C PHE A 34 -2.93 -22.92 17.72
N ILE A 35 -2.46 -22.63 16.51
CA ILE A 35 -1.21 -23.17 15.95
C ILE A 35 -0.43 -21.99 15.35
N TYR A 36 0.85 -21.88 15.67
CA TYR A 36 1.74 -20.91 15.00
C TYR A 36 2.02 -21.41 13.58
N ARG A 37 1.67 -20.62 12.56
CA ARG A 37 2.01 -20.93 11.15
C ARG A 37 3.11 -20.01 10.66
N ASN A 38 3.91 -20.53 9.72
CA ASN A 38 4.90 -19.75 9.00
C ASN A 38 4.19 -18.63 8.21
N VAL A 39 4.58 -17.37 8.42
CA VAL A 39 4.02 -16.20 7.72
C VAL A 39 4.44 -16.20 6.25
N LEU A 40 5.53 -16.88 5.90
CA LEU A 40 6.02 -17.04 4.53
C LEU A 40 5.53 -18.35 3.89
N HIS A 41 4.43 -18.92 4.39
CA HIS A 41 3.84 -20.11 3.77
C HIS A 41 3.32 -19.77 2.37
N GLY A 42 3.66 -20.60 1.38
CA GLY A 42 3.49 -20.31 -0.04
C GLY A 42 4.70 -19.66 -0.71
N LEU A 43 5.74 -19.29 0.04
CA LEU A 43 6.98 -18.69 -0.48
C LEU A 43 8.24 -19.53 -0.14
N GLU A 44 8.07 -20.76 0.35
CA GLU A 44 9.19 -21.60 0.80
C GLU A 44 10.11 -22.08 -0.31
N TYR A 45 9.71 -21.90 -1.57
CA TYR A 45 10.54 -22.20 -2.74
C TYR A 45 11.57 -21.10 -3.05
N LEU A 46 11.51 -19.96 -2.36
CA LEU A 46 12.44 -18.84 -2.50
C LEU A 46 13.50 -18.87 -1.37
N ASP A 47 14.66 -18.28 -1.64
CA ASP A 47 15.64 -17.98 -0.59
C ASP A 47 15.05 -17.01 0.45
N PHE A 48 15.49 -17.12 1.70
CA PHE A 48 14.88 -16.38 2.81
C PHE A 48 14.77 -14.88 2.55
N GLU A 49 15.82 -14.23 2.05
CA GLU A 49 15.78 -12.79 1.76
C GLU A 49 14.73 -12.42 0.70
N ASP A 50 14.54 -13.26 -0.31
CA ASP A 50 13.60 -13.00 -1.39
C ASP A 50 12.17 -13.37 -0.98
N ALA A 51 11.98 -14.46 -0.25
CA ALA A 51 10.70 -14.80 0.38
C ALA A 51 10.22 -13.67 1.29
N VAL A 52 11.13 -13.10 2.07
CA VAL A 52 10.87 -11.99 2.98
C VAL A 52 10.52 -10.71 2.24
N LYS A 53 11.21 -10.37 1.15
CA LYS A 53 10.87 -9.22 0.29
C LYS A 53 9.50 -9.39 -0.35
N GLN A 54 9.20 -10.57 -0.91
CA GLN A 54 7.90 -10.86 -1.53
C GLN A 54 6.77 -10.87 -0.49
N GLY A 55 7.00 -11.46 0.68
CA GLY A 55 6.06 -11.46 1.79
C GLY A 55 5.75 -10.04 2.27
N GLN A 56 6.76 -9.18 2.43
CA GLN A 56 6.55 -7.77 2.76
C GLN A 56 5.74 -7.04 1.69
N ARG A 57 6.04 -7.28 0.42
CA ARG A 57 5.37 -6.65 -0.73
C ARG A 57 3.89 -7.01 -0.80
N PHE A 58 3.55 -8.30 -0.74
CA PHE A 58 2.18 -8.75 -0.99
C PHE A 58 1.33 -8.94 0.26
N LEU A 59 1.88 -9.46 1.35
CA LEU A 59 1.13 -9.77 2.58
C LEU A 59 1.18 -8.63 3.60
N GLY A 60 2.06 -7.66 3.36
CA GLY A 60 2.36 -6.61 4.31
C GLY A 60 3.10 -7.13 5.55
N GLY A 61 3.36 -6.22 6.49
CA GLY A 61 4.11 -6.51 7.70
C GLY A 61 5.58 -6.09 7.60
N ARG A 62 6.27 -6.12 8.75
CA ARG A 62 7.68 -5.75 8.83
C ARG A 62 8.51 -7.02 8.92
N PRO A 63 9.32 -7.32 7.90
CA PRO A 63 10.09 -8.56 7.89
C PRO A 63 11.19 -8.61 8.95
N TYR A 64 11.72 -7.45 9.30
CA TYR A 64 12.74 -7.28 10.31
C TYR A 64 12.22 -6.45 11.46
N LEU A 65 12.84 -6.66 12.63
CA LEU A 65 12.63 -5.80 13.78
C LEU A 65 13.03 -4.35 13.45
N PRO A 66 12.39 -3.35 14.06
CA PRO A 66 12.80 -1.97 13.87
C PRO A 66 14.22 -1.74 14.41
N ASN A 67 14.97 -0.82 13.79
CA ASN A 67 16.38 -0.56 14.11
C ASN A 67 16.67 -0.26 15.58
N ASN A 68 15.72 0.30 16.33
CA ASN A 68 15.87 0.51 17.77
C ASN A 68 16.01 -0.82 18.55
N ARG A 69 15.28 -1.87 18.16
CA ARG A 69 15.38 -3.19 18.81
C ARG A 69 16.74 -3.84 18.57
N PHE A 70 17.32 -3.68 17.38
CA PHE A 70 18.69 -4.13 17.12
C PHE A 70 19.71 -3.37 17.97
N ARG A 71 19.50 -2.06 18.20
CA ARG A 71 20.34 -1.28 19.13
C ARG A 71 20.19 -1.74 20.57
N ASP A 72 18.98 -2.05 21.03
CA ASP A 72 18.75 -2.61 22.37
C ASP A 72 19.52 -3.93 22.52
N TYR A 73 19.48 -4.81 21.50
CA TYR A 73 20.25 -6.05 21.49
C TYR A 73 21.77 -5.84 21.50
N PHE A 74 22.26 -4.79 20.84
CA PHE A 74 23.66 -4.39 20.96
C PHE A 74 23.99 -3.90 22.37
N GLN A 75 23.14 -3.06 22.97
CA GLN A 75 23.35 -2.52 24.32
C GLN A 75 23.39 -3.61 25.40
N ILE A 76 22.58 -4.66 25.28
CA ILE A 76 22.59 -5.80 26.22
C ILE A 76 23.64 -6.87 25.87
N GLY A 77 24.49 -6.63 24.86
CA GLY A 77 25.56 -7.54 24.45
C GLY A 77 25.10 -8.79 23.69
N ARG A 78 23.84 -8.84 23.23
CA ARG A 78 23.33 -9.93 22.37
C ARG A 78 23.89 -9.82 20.95
N ILE A 79 24.12 -8.61 20.46
CA ILE A 79 24.83 -8.31 19.21
C ILE A 79 26.17 -7.70 19.58
N ARG A 80 27.27 -8.23 19.05
CA ARG A 80 28.63 -7.76 19.30
C ARG A 80 29.08 -6.77 18.23
N ILE A 81 30.17 -6.06 18.52
CA ILE A 81 30.75 -5.13 17.56
C ILE A 81 31.30 -5.86 16.33
N GLU A 82 31.81 -7.08 16.51
CA GLU A 82 32.27 -7.93 15.41
C GLU A 82 31.13 -8.29 14.43
N ASP A 83 29.93 -8.55 14.95
CA ASP A 83 28.75 -8.87 14.13
C ASP A 83 28.35 -7.68 13.25
N ILE A 84 28.40 -6.47 13.81
CA ILE A 84 28.12 -5.23 13.09
C ILE A 84 29.17 -4.97 12.02
N ASP A 85 30.44 -5.17 12.35
CA ASP A 85 31.53 -4.97 11.39
C ASP A 85 31.45 -5.97 10.24
N ALA A 86 31.13 -7.24 10.52
CA ALA A 86 30.88 -8.24 9.50
C ALA A 86 29.72 -7.84 8.57
N ALA A 87 28.62 -7.33 9.13
CA ALA A 87 27.46 -6.88 8.35
C ALA A 87 27.73 -5.63 7.51
N LEU A 88 28.56 -4.70 7.99
CA LEU A 88 28.86 -3.43 7.30
C LEU A 88 30.01 -3.54 6.29
N THR A 89 30.91 -4.50 6.44
CA THR A 89 32.10 -4.67 5.59
C THR A 89 31.77 -4.71 4.09
N PRO A 90 30.74 -5.45 3.63
CA PRO A 90 30.35 -5.46 2.21
C PRO A 90 29.93 -4.09 1.65
N LEU A 91 29.55 -3.13 2.50
CA LEU A 91 29.05 -1.80 2.10
C LEU A 91 30.14 -0.72 2.07
N ILE A 92 31.38 -1.05 2.42
CA ILE A 92 32.48 -0.09 2.53
C ILE A 92 32.93 0.40 1.13
N GLN A 93 32.95 1.72 0.92
CA GLN A 93 33.38 2.34 -0.33
C GLN A 93 34.84 2.83 -0.31
N GLY A 94 35.64 2.47 0.69
CA GLY A 94 37.04 2.88 0.82
C GLY A 94 37.26 4.39 1.00
N LYS A 95 36.21 5.15 1.35
CA LYS A 95 36.27 6.60 1.54
C LYS A 95 36.70 6.95 2.96
N THR A 96 37.49 8.02 3.08
CA THR A 96 37.93 8.58 4.36
C THR A 96 37.85 10.10 4.30
N VAL A 97 37.36 10.72 5.37
CA VAL A 97 37.25 12.18 5.50
C VAL A 97 38.04 12.62 6.72
N MET A 98 38.77 13.73 6.62
CA MET A 98 39.47 14.31 7.75
C MET A 98 38.54 15.24 8.54
N ILE A 99 38.34 14.96 9.82
CA ILE A 99 37.65 15.86 10.75
C ILE A 99 38.71 16.40 11.71
N GLY A 100 39.15 17.64 11.47
CA GLY A 100 40.32 18.21 12.15
C GLY A 100 41.58 17.41 11.82
N LYS A 101 42.20 16.81 12.84
CA LYS A 101 43.38 15.94 12.70
C LYS A 101 43.04 14.44 12.65
N ARG A 102 41.76 14.07 12.79
CA ARG A 102 41.33 12.67 12.86
C ARG A 102 40.83 12.19 11.49
N PRO A 103 41.39 11.12 10.91
CA PRO A 103 40.77 10.43 9.79
C PRO A 103 39.52 9.70 10.29
N VAL A 104 38.40 9.90 9.59
CA VAL A 104 37.14 9.20 9.81
C VAL A 104 36.82 8.37 8.58
N THR A 105 36.82 7.05 8.75
CA THR A 105 36.58 6.09 7.67
C THR A 105 35.09 5.94 7.38
N HIS A 106 34.74 5.48 6.18
CA HIS A 106 33.35 5.17 5.83
C HIS A 106 32.72 4.15 6.79
N LEU A 107 33.50 3.16 7.26
CA LEU A 107 33.03 2.18 8.24
C LEU A 107 32.66 2.84 9.57
N GLU A 108 33.47 3.77 10.09
CA GLU A 108 33.15 4.50 11.32
C GLU A 108 31.87 5.32 11.18
N VAL A 109 31.62 5.92 10.01
CA VAL A 109 30.37 6.66 9.74
C VAL A 109 29.17 5.71 9.71
N LEU A 110 29.24 4.61 8.95
CA LEU A 110 28.16 3.63 8.88
C LEU A 110 27.86 3.03 10.25
N ARG A 111 28.91 2.68 11.01
CA ARG A 111 28.80 2.15 12.37
C ARG A 111 28.13 3.16 13.31
N ALA A 112 28.56 4.42 13.28
CA ALA A 112 27.94 5.48 14.08
C ALA A 112 26.46 5.68 13.72
N GLN A 113 26.13 5.68 12.42
CA GLN A 113 24.75 5.80 11.96
C GLN A 113 23.89 4.60 12.42
N PHE A 114 24.41 3.37 12.29
CA PHE A 114 23.70 2.16 12.66
C PHE A 114 23.45 2.10 14.18
N LEU A 115 24.49 2.36 14.99
CA LEU A 115 24.44 2.28 16.45
C LEU A 115 23.72 3.45 17.13
N GLN A 116 23.96 4.68 16.69
CA GLN A 116 23.38 5.86 17.33
C GLN A 116 22.05 6.28 16.71
N GLY A 117 21.71 5.74 15.54
CA GLY A 117 20.48 6.10 14.86
C GLY A 117 20.43 7.57 14.50
N ILE A 118 21.52 8.07 13.90
CA ILE A 118 21.58 9.42 13.35
C ILE A 118 20.46 9.55 12.32
N LYS A 119 19.33 10.10 12.75
CA LYS A 119 18.19 10.43 11.89
C LYS A 119 18.40 11.84 11.34
N VAL A 120 17.91 12.08 10.13
CA VAL A 120 17.51 13.46 9.77
C VAL A 120 16.48 13.86 10.83
N PRO A 121 16.65 14.98 11.55
CA PRO A 121 15.69 15.39 12.56
C PRO A 121 14.30 15.44 11.94
N ASP A 122 13.29 14.88 12.62
CA ASP A 122 11.91 15.17 12.27
C ASP A 122 11.77 16.69 12.28
N HIS A 123 11.25 17.27 11.19
CA HIS A 123 11.11 18.72 11.02
C HIS A 123 10.24 19.35 12.14
N GLY A 124 9.55 18.54 12.95
CA GLY A 124 8.83 18.92 14.18
C GLY A 124 9.69 19.19 15.42
N HIS A 125 11.02 19.07 15.36
CA HIS A 125 11.92 19.36 16.48
C HIS A 125 12.74 20.66 16.35
N GLN A 126 12.34 21.59 15.48
CA GLN A 126 12.95 22.93 15.48
C GLN A 126 12.69 23.70 16.80
N GLU A 127 11.68 23.31 17.58
CA GLU A 127 11.35 23.98 18.85
C GLU A 127 12.16 23.49 20.06
N ARG A 128 13.06 22.50 19.90
CA ARG A 128 13.82 21.93 21.03
C ARG A 128 15.32 22.20 21.02
N VAL A 129 15.82 23.11 20.19
CA VAL A 129 17.11 23.76 20.48
C VAL A 129 16.88 24.80 21.58
N ARG A 130 16.70 24.32 22.82
CA ARG A 130 16.91 25.08 24.07
C ARG A 130 18.42 25.21 24.35
N GLY A 131 19.19 25.51 23.31
CA GLY A 131 20.59 25.87 23.46
C GLY A 131 20.72 27.37 23.75
N SER A 132 21.79 27.75 24.45
CA SER A 132 22.13 29.17 24.62
C SER A 132 22.24 29.88 23.26
N LEU A 133 22.12 31.21 23.23
CA LEU A 133 22.30 32.01 21.99
C LEU A 133 23.60 31.64 21.24
N SER A 134 24.65 31.27 21.98
CA SER A 134 25.93 30.83 21.42
C SER A 134 25.86 29.49 20.69
N GLU A 135 25.03 28.54 21.14
CA GLU A 135 24.90 27.23 20.50
C GLU A 135 24.11 27.33 19.19
N ARG A 136 23.12 28.23 19.14
CA ARG A 136 22.38 28.53 17.90
C ARG A 136 23.28 29.16 16.84
N ALA A 137 24.10 30.15 17.22
CA ALA A 137 25.06 30.77 16.32
C ALA A 137 26.08 29.76 15.77
N ASN A 138 26.55 28.83 16.61
CA ASN A 138 27.45 27.77 16.18
C ASN A 138 26.77 26.76 15.23
N LEU A 139 25.53 26.35 15.54
CA LEU A 139 24.74 25.49 14.66
C LEU A 139 24.46 26.14 13.31
N GLU A 140 24.12 27.42 13.27
CA GLU A 140 23.95 28.19 12.03
C GLU A 140 25.24 28.32 11.25
N ALA A 141 26.36 28.62 11.91
CA ALA A 141 27.67 28.68 11.26
C ALA A 141 28.05 27.33 10.64
N VAL A 142 27.82 26.22 11.35
CA VAL A 142 28.06 24.86 10.84
C VAL A 142 27.11 24.54 9.69
N ALA A 143 25.81 24.82 9.82
CA ALA A 143 24.81 24.57 8.78
C ALA A 143 25.11 25.36 7.50
N ASN A 144 25.48 26.64 7.62
CA ASN A 144 25.85 27.47 6.47
C ASN A 144 27.11 26.95 5.79
N ARG A 145 28.11 26.53 6.55
CA ARG A 145 29.33 25.94 5.99
C ARG A 145 29.05 24.58 5.33
N LEU A 146 28.20 23.75 5.93
CA LEU A 146 27.74 22.51 5.33
C LEU A 146 26.95 22.77 4.04
N ARG A 147 26.09 23.79 3.97
CA ARG A 147 25.38 24.17 2.74
C ARG A 147 26.31 24.58 1.59
N THR A 148 27.50 25.12 1.88
CA THR A 148 28.48 25.44 0.82
C THR A 148 29.19 24.21 0.25
N VAL A 149 29.19 23.09 0.99
CA VAL A 149 29.90 21.84 0.63
C VAL A 149 28.92 20.78 0.15
N LEU A 150 27.82 20.61 0.86
CA LEU A 150 26.67 19.83 0.46
C LEU A 150 25.92 20.65 -0.58
N ARG A 151 26.10 20.32 -1.87
CA ARG A 151 25.09 20.72 -2.86
C ARG A 151 23.79 20.09 -2.40
N PRO A 152 22.76 20.85 -1.96
CA PRO A 152 21.47 20.25 -1.71
C PRO A 152 21.09 19.53 -3.01
N PRO A 153 20.69 18.24 -2.95
CA PRO A 153 20.28 17.54 -4.15
C PRO A 153 19.23 18.41 -4.83
N ASN A 154 19.38 18.66 -6.14
CA ASN A 154 18.45 19.50 -6.89
C ASN A 154 17.03 19.04 -6.52
N GLN A 155 16.24 19.94 -5.95
CA GLN A 155 14.97 19.56 -5.35
C GLN A 155 14.01 19.01 -6.38
N ASP A 156 14.05 19.57 -7.58
CA ASP A 156 13.34 19.05 -8.75
C ASP A 156 13.80 17.62 -9.05
N ALA A 157 15.09 17.32 -8.92
CA ALA A 157 15.59 15.96 -9.07
C ALA A 157 15.09 15.03 -7.95
N ARG A 158 14.94 15.49 -6.71
CA ARG A 158 14.35 14.68 -5.62
C ARG A 158 12.87 14.40 -5.87
N VAL A 159 12.11 15.43 -6.23
CA VAL A 159 10.69 15.33 -6.58
C VAL A 159 10.50 14.38 -7.75
N GLN A 160 11.30 14.52 -8.81
CA GLN A 160 11.29 13.62 -9.96
C GLN A 160 11.69 12.19 -9.58
N THR A 161 12.68 11.99 -8.69
CA THR A 161 13.07 10.66 -8.21
C THR A 161 11.93 10.00 -7.44
N THR A 162 11.26 10.73 -6.54
CA THR A 162 10.10 10.23 -5.80
C THR A 162 8.95 9.89 -6.73
N VAL A 163 8.59 10.79 -7.65
CA VAL A 163 7.53 10.56 -8.64
C VAL A 163 7.83 9.37 -9.54
N LEU A 164 9.09 9.20 -9.97
CA LEU A 164 9.50 8.06 -10.78
C LEU A 164 9.34 6.74 -10.01
N ALA A 165 9.78 6.71 -8.75
CA ALA A 165 9.64 5.54 -7.89
C ALA A 165 8.16 5.20 -7.65
N ASP A 166 7.34 6.19 -7.32
CA ASP A 166 5.90 6.00 -7.06
C ASP A 166 5.14 5.61 -8.34
N THR A 167 5.55 6.13 -9.50
CA THR A 167 5.03 5.72 -10.81
C THR A 167 5.37 4.26 -11.15
N GLN A 168 6.59 3.81 -10.84
CA GLN A 168 7.01 2.42 -11.07
C GLN A 168 6.33 1.46 -10.08
N ALA A 169 6.09 1.91 -8.85
CA ALA A 169 5.41 1.13 -7.82
C ALA A 169 3.91 0.99 -8.07
N LEU A 170 3.26 1.95 -8.74
CA LEU A 170 1.82 1.90 -9.00
C LEU A 170 1.46 0.66 -9.84
N GLY A 171 0.55 -0.15 -9.33
CA GLY A 171 0.09 -1.38 -9.95
C GLY A 171 0.98 -2.61 -9.69
N HIS A 172 2.28 -2.39 -9.45
CA HIS A 172 3.26 -3.45 -9.14
C HIS A 172 3.38 -3.69 -7.62
N ASP A 173 3.66 -2.64 -6.84
CA ASP A 173 3.84 -2.72 -5.38
C ASP A 173 2.68 -2.08 -4.60
N VAL A 174 1.94 -1.18 -5.26
CA VAL A 174 0.89 -0.36 -4.63
C VAL A 174 -0.35 -0.38 -5.51
N THR A 175 -1.49 -0.75 -4.93
CA THR A 175 -2.79 -0.69 -5.63
C THR A 175 -3.28 0.74 -5.76
N LEU A 176 -4.25 1.01 -6.63
CA LEU A 176 -4.80 2.35 -6.78
C LEU A 176 -5.48 2.83 -5.48
N SER A 177 -6.14 1.92 -4.76
CA SER A 177 -6.71 2.21 -3.44
C SER A 177 -5.64 2.54 -2.40
N ALA A 178 -4.55 1.77 -2.35
CA ALA A 178 -3.44 2.04 -1.44
C ALA A 178 -2.72 3.36 -1.77
N TRP A 179 -2.57 3.69 -3.06
CA TRP A 179 -2.02 4.98 -3.49
C TRP A 179 -2.91 6.14 -3.01
N CYS A 180 -4.24 6.00 -3.13
CA CYS A 180 -5.17 7.01 -2.61
C CYS A 180 -5.00 7.19 -1.09
N ASP A 181 -4.82 6.11 -0.34
CA ASP A 181 -4.61 6.18 1.11
C ASP A 181 -3.28 6.90 1.45
N GLN A 182 -2.20 6.60 0.72
CA GLN A 182 -0.87 7.19 0.91
C GLN A 182 -0.78 8.67 0.49
N ILE A 183 -1.51 9.07 -0.54
CA ILE A 183 -1.42 10.43 -1.12
C ILE A 183 -2.58 11.31 -0.68
N LEU A 184 -3.81 10.80 -0.69
CA LEU A 184 -5.01 11.57 -0.37
C LEU A 184 -5.39 11.47 1.11
N GLY A 185 -4.78 10.56 1.86
CA GLY A 185 -5.09 10.32 3.27
C GLY A 185 -6.49 9.72 3.45
N THR A 186 -6.94 8.92 2.47
CA THR A 186 -8.18 8.15 2.58
C THR A 186 -7.98 6.88 3.41
N ARG A 187 -9.06 6.09 3.58
CA ARG A 187 -9.05 4.78 4.24
C ARG A 187 -9.71 3.72 3.35
N ILE A 188 -9.51 3.81 2.04
CA ILE A 188 -10.20 2.98 1.04
C ILE A 188 -9.87 1.51 1.26
N VAL A 189 -8.60 1.16 1.47
CA VAL A 189 -8.20 -0.25 1.65
C VAL A 189 -8.90 -0.85 2.87
N GLU A 190 -8.97 -0.09 3.96
CA GLU A 190 -9.65 -0.51 5.19
C GLU A 190 -11.17 -0.64 4.98
N GLN A 191 -11.80 0.33 4.31
CA GLN A 191 -13.24 0.28 4.00
C GLN A 191 -13.60 -0.93 3.13
N ILE A 192 -12.78 -1.25 2.13
CA ILE A 192 -12.96 -2.47 1.32
C ILE A 192 -12.81 -3.70 2.20
N ASN A 193 -11.79 -3.72 3.06
CA ASN A 193 -11.53 -4.85 3.96
C ASN A 193 -12.70 -5.09 4.91
N GLU A 194 -13.27 -4.05 5.53
CA GLU A 194 -14.42 -4.15 6.43
C GLU A 194 -15.65 -4.75 5.73
N GLU A 195 -15.94 -4.31 4.50
CA GLU A 195 -17.03 -4.89 3.70
C GLU A 195 -16.76 -6.35 3.35
N LEU A 196 -15.56 -6.69 2.90
CA LEU A 196 -15.22 -8.07 2.57
C LEU A 196 -15.23 -8.98 3.81
N ILE A 197 -14.77 -8.50 4.98
CA ILE A 197 -14.85 -9.24 6.25
C ILE A 197 -16.31 -9.54 6.60
N LYS A 198 -17.21 -8.55 6.51
CA LYS A 198 -18.66 -8.70 6.72
C LYS A 198 -19.23 -9.80 5.82
N TRP A 199 -18.98 -9.72 4.52
CA TRP A 199 -19.54 -10.64 3.53
C TRP A 199 -18.92 -12.05 3.61
N CYS A 200 -17.60 -12.15 3.79
CA CYS A 200 -16.92 -13.42 3.98
C CYS A 200 -17.42 -14.11 5.25
N GLY A 201 -17.46 -13.43 6.39
CA GLY A 201 -17.92 -14.00 7.65
C GLY A 201 -19.32 -14.60 7.57
N ALA A 202 -20.26 -13.89 6.93
CA ALA A 202 -21.61 -14.39 6.72
C ALA A 202 -21.67 -15.54 5.69
N PHE A 203 -20.87 -15.50 4.62
CA PHE A 203 -20.91 -16.52 3.56
C PHE A 203 -20.19 -17.83 3.93
N VAL A 204 -19.16 -17.79 4.76
CA VAL A 204 -18.36 -18.98 5.10
C VAL A 204 -18.80 -19.65 6.40
N ASP A 205 -19.75 -19.07 7.13
CA ASP A 205 -20.28 -19.62 8.38
C ASP A 205 -20.72 -21.08 8.22
N GLU A 206 -20.19 -21.99 9.04
CA GLU A 206 -20.53 -23.42 9.00
C GLU A 206 -21.75 -23.76 9.88
N GLY A 207 -22.72 -22.84 9.98
CA GLY A 207 -23.93 -23.02 10.79
C GLY A 207 -23.77 -22.62 12.26
N HIS A 208 -22.79 -21.76 12.59
CA HIS A 208 -22.65 -21.22 13.94
C HIS A 208 -23.61 -20.05 14.19
N ALA A 209 -23.93 -19.27 13.15
CA ALA A 209 -24.88 -18.18 13.25
C ALA A 209 -26.32 -18.71 13.30
N ALA A 210 -27.14 -18.14 14.18
CA ALA A 210 -28.59 -18.45 14.23
C ALA A 210 -29.32 -18.04 12.95
N TRP A 211 -28.82 -17.01 12.26
CA TRP A 211 -29.35 -16.55 10.97
C TRP A 211 -28.34 -16.83 9.87
N THR A 212 -28.76 -17.61 8.89
CA THR A 212 -27.94 -17.97 7.73
C THR A 212 -28.05 -16.90 6.64
N MET A 213 -27.00 -16.76 5.83
CA MET A 213 -27.04 -15.89 4.65
C MET A 213 -28.03 -16.44 3.62
N PRO A 214 -29.04 -15.66 3.16
CA PRO A 214 -29.93 -16.08 2.09
C PRO A 214 -29.20 -16.22 0.74
N HIS A 215 -29.69 -17.09 -0.15
CA HIS A 215 -29.14 -17.31 -1.50
C HIS A 215 -27.70 -17.83 -1.56
N ARG A 216 -27.18 -18.34 -0.45
CA ARG A 216 -25.79 -18.81 -0.32
C ARG A 216 -25.45 -19.93 -1.32
N GLU A 217 -26.44 -20.73 -1.70
CA GLU A 217 -26.33 -21.84 -2.67
C GLU A 217 -25.95 -21.38 -4.09
N THR A 218 -26.16 -20.10 -4.41
CA THR A 218 -25.84 -19.53 -5.74
C THR A 218 -24.35 -19.25 -5.96
N SER A 219 -23.53 -19.37 -4.91
CA SER A 219 -22.11 -18.97 -4.79
C SER A 219 -21.86 -17.60 -4.16
N PHE A 220 -20.64 -17.38 -3.65
CA PHE A 220 -20.27 -16.18 -2.91
C PHE A 220 -20.57 -14.87 -3.65
N TYR A 221 -20.17 -14.78 -4.92
CA TYR A 221 -20.37 -13.57 -5.73
C TYR A 221 -21.85 -13.30 -6.01
N ASN A 222 -22.62 -14.34 -6.35
CA ASN A 222 -24.04 -14.19 -6.69
C ASN A 222 -24.90 -13.89 -5.45
N ALA A 223 -24.60 -14.55 -4.32
CA ALA A 223 -25.24 -14.26 -3.04
C ALA A 223 -24.98 -12.81 -2.62
N TRP A 224 -23.73 -12.35 -2.71
CA TRP A 224 -23.38 -10.95 -2.48
C TRP A 224 -24.14 -10.02 -3.43
N LYS A 225 -24.09 -10.25 -4.75
CA LYS A 225 -24.75 -9.39 -5.74
C LYS A 225 -26.27 -9.29 -5.52
N HIS A 226 -26.91 -10.36 -5.05
CA HIS A 226 -28.34 -10.35 -4.73
C HIS A 226 -28.63 -9.53 -3.46
N LEU A 227 -27.89 -9.78 -2.38
CA LEU A 227 -28.13 -9.15 -1.08
C LEU A 227 -27.66 -7.69 -1.02
N ALA A 228 -26.52 -7.37 -1.65
CA ALA A 228 -25.90 -6.05 -1.63
C ALA A 228 -26.83 -4.96 -2.17
N GLN A 229 -27.77 -5.28 -3.08
CA GLN A 229 -28.77 -4.33 -3.59
C GLN A 229 -29.70 -3.77 -2.51
N HIS A 230 -29.83 -4.48 -1.39
CA HIS A 230 -30.66 -4.13 -0.24
C HIS A 230 -29.83 -3.67 0.96
N ASP A 231 -28.50 -3.73 0.87
CA ASP A 231 -27.56 -3.27 1.89
C ASP A 231 -27.19 -1.80 1.60
N PHE A 232 -27.28 -0.95 2.63
CA PHE A 232 -27.00 0.48 2.50
C PHE A 232 -25.53 0.84 2.74
N SER A 233 -24.65 -0.09 3.13
CA SER A 233 -23.25 0.19 3.44
C SER A 233 -22.53 0.84 2.27
N GLY A 234 -22.76 0.39 1.04
CA GLY A 234 -22.17 1.03 -0.14
C GLY A 234 -22.59 2.49 -0.32
N THR A 235 -23.83 2.82 0.01
CA THR A 235 -24.32 4.22 -0.01
C THR A 235 -23.69 5.04 1.11
N PHE A 236 -23.53 4.48 2.31
CA PHE A 236 -22.83 5.15 3.42
C PHE A 236 -21.34 5.36 3.16
N LEU A 237 -20.71 4.46 2.40
CA LEU A 237 -19.36 4.66 1.87
C LEU A 237 -19.31 5.73 0.77
N GLY A 238 -20.45 6.27 0.35
CA GLY A 238 -20.58 7.36 -0.63
C GLY A 238 -20.48 6.89 -2.08
N ILE A 239 -20.73 5.62 -2.37
CA ILE A 239 -20.84 5.11 -3.73
C ILE A 239 -22.19 5.54 -4.30
N GLN A 240 -22.15 6.43 -5.30
CA GLN A 240 -23.34 6.93 -5.99
C GLN A 240 -24.02 5.81 -6.79
N ASP A 241 -25.35 5.86 -6.89
CA ASP A 241 -26.19 4.92 -7.64
C ASP A 241 -25.93 3.44 -7.29
N TRP A 242 -25.64 3.17 -6.01
CA TRP A 242 -25.26 1.86 -5.47
C TRP A 242 -26.09 0.70 -6.03
N LYS A 243 -27.41 0.73 -5.83
CA LYS A 243 -28.32 -0.33 -6.25
C LYS A 243 -28.24 -0.59 -7.75
N HIS A 244 -28.25 0.46 -8.55
CA HIS A 244 -28.17 0.35 -10.01
C HIS A 244 -26.81 -0.21 -10.45
N LYS A 245 -25.71 0.21 -9.82
CA LYS A 245 -24.37 -0.32 -10.11
C LYS A 245 -24.29 -1.82 -9.82
N ILE A 246 -24.76 -2.27 -8.66
CA ILE A 246 -24.80 -3.70 -8.31
C ILE A 246 -25.66 -4.49 -9.32
N GLN A 247 -26.83 -3.96 -9.70
CA GLN A 247 -27.70 -4.59 -10.70
C GLN A 247 -27.07 -4.68 -12.10
N SER A 248 -26.21 -3.72 -12.44
CA SER A 248 -25.50 -3.69 -13.74
C SER A 248 -24.28 -4.61 -13.81
N LEU A 249 -23.90 -5.25 -12.71
CA LEU A 249 -22.77 -6.16 -12.68
C LEU A 249 -23.05 -7.42 -13.51
N PRO A 250 -22.04 -7.98 -14.22
CA PRO A 250 -22.17 -9.26 -14.89
C PRO A 250 -22.64 -10.37 -13.96
N GLU A 251 -23.31 -11.39 -14.52
CA GLU A 251 -23.62 -12.61 -13.76
C GLU A 251 -22.38 -13.47 -13.49
N ARG A 252 -21.37 -13.39 -14.36
CA ARG A 252 -20.11 -14.13 -14.20
C ARG A 252 -19.07 -13.28 -13.47
N PRO A 253 -18.43 -13.78 -12.40
CA PRO A 253 -17.41 -13.02 -11.68
C PRO A 253 -16.17 -12.73 -12.54
N GLU A 254 -15.84 -13.60 -13.50
CA GLU A 254 -14.73 -13.39 -14.45
C GLU A 254 -14.94 -12.13 -15.30
N ASP A 255 -16.16 -11.96 -15.80
CA ASP A 255 -16.54 -10.79 -16.61
C ASP A 255 -16.48 -9.51 -15.77
N THR A 256 -16.69 -9.61 -14.46
CA THR A 256 -16.58 -8.50 -13.51
C THR A 256 -15.13 -8.11 -13.27
N ILE A 257 -14.24 -9.09 -13.07
CA ILE A 257 -12.80 -8.85 -12.93
C ILE A 257 -12.26 -8.20 -14.20
N LEU A 258 -12.53 -8.77 -15.37
CA LEU A 258 -12.07 -8.22 -16.66
C LEU A 258 -12.55 -6.78 -16.85
N ARG A 259 -13.85 -6.53 -16.62
CA ARG A 259 -14.43 -5.18 -16.70
C ARG A 259 -13.71 -4.19 -15.79
N TYR A 260 -13.43 -4.55 -14.54
CA TYR A 260 -12.82 -3.62 -13.59
C TYR A 260 -11.32 -3.45 -13.78
N LEU A 261 -10.58 -4.46 -14.21
CA LEU A 261 -9.18 -4.29 -14.62
C LEU A 261 -9.07 -3.34 -15.82
N GLU A 262 -9.97 -3.47 -16.80
CA GLU A 262 -10.05 -2.55 -17.96
C GLU A 262 -10.50 -1.14 -17.56
N THR A 263 -11.52 -1.02 -16.69
CA THR A 263 -12.05 0.29 -16.23
C THR A 263 -11.06 1.03 -15.34
N LEU A 264 -10.31 0.32 -14.50
CA LEU A 264 -9.20 0.87 -13.71
C LEU A 264 -7.99 1.18 -14.60
N GLY A 265 -7.96 0.73 -15.85
CA GLY A 265 -6.89 0.99 -16.80
C GLY A 265 -5.58 0.27 -16.46
N ILE A 266 -5.62 -0.82 -15.69
CA ILE A 266 -4.40 -1.54 -15.28
C ILE A 266 -3.78 -2.22 -16.51
N PRO A 267 -2.51 -1.94 -16.85
CA PRO A 267 -1.81 -2.63 -17.92
C PRO A 267 -1.78 -4.14 -17.70
N LYS A 268 -2.03 -4.94 -18.75
CA LYS A 268 -2.06 -6.42 -18.65
C LYS A 268 -0.83 -7.04 -18.00
N ILE A 269 0.36 -6.45 -18.23
CA ILE A 269 1.62 -6.91 -17.64
C ILE A 269 1.65 -6.80 -16.11
N LEU A 270 0.84 -5.92 -15.53
CA LEU A 270 0.74 -5.72 -14.09
C LEU A 270 -0.42 -6.50 -13.45
N TRP A 271 -1.23 -7.23 -14.23
CA TRP A 271 -2.44 -7.86 -13.68
C TRP A 271 -2.15 -8.90 -12.61
N GLU A 272 -1.11 -9.71 -12.77
CA GLU A 272 -0.72 -10.71 -11.77
C GLU A 272 -0.39 -10.04 -10.44
N ASP A 273 0.59 -9.14 -10.43
CA ASP A 273 0.99 -8.38 -9.25
C ASP A 273 -0.18 -7.62 -8.62
N TYR A 274 -1.00 -6.97 -9.44
CA TYR A 274 -2.16 -6.22 -8.98
C TYR A 274 -3.16 -7.11 -8.24
N LEU A 275 -3.47 -8.28 -8.81
CA LEU A 275 -4.39 -9.23 -8.18
C LEU A 275 -3.76 -9.86 -6.93
N SER A 276 -2.46 -10.12 -6.92
CA SER A 276 -1.71 -10.59 -5.75
C SER A 276 -1.81 -9.61 -4.59
N LEU A 277 -1.65 -8.30 -4.85
CA LEU A 277 -1.84 -7.25 -3.85
C LEU A 277 -3.29 -7.21 -3.32
N GLN A 278 -4.28 -7.36 -4.21
CA GLN A 278 -5.69 -7.40 -3.80
C GLN A 278 -6.02 -8.61 -2.92
N LEU A 279 -5.44 -9.77 -3.22
CA LEU A 279 -5.61 -10.98 -2.42
C LEU A 279 -4.86 -10.89 -1.09
N GLY A 280 -3.66 -10.32 -1.11
CA GLY A 280 -2.78 -10.17 0.05
C GLY A 280 -3.26 -9.16 1.09
N ALA A 281 -4.25 -8.33 0.76
CA ALA A 281 -4.83 -7.37 1.70
C ALA A 281 -5.66 -8.01 2.83
N LEU A 282 -6.16 -9.24 2.66
CA LEU A 282 -6.85 -10.02 3.70
C LEU A 282 -6.38 -11.49 3.64
N PRO A 283 -5.10 -11.77 3.98
CA PRO A 283 -4.46 -13.05 3.68
C PRO A 283 -5.08 -14.23 4.45
N GLY A 284 -5.69 -13.97 5.61
CA GLY A 284 -6.45 -14.98 6.35
C GLY A 284 -7.73 -15.42 5.63
N TRP A 285 -8.52 -14.46 5.13
CA TRP A 285 -9.76 -14.75 4.41
C TRP A 285 -9.49 -15.35 3.04
N THR A 286 -8.53 -14.79 2.29
CA THR A 286 -8.17 -15.30 0.96
C THR A 286 -7.49 -16.67 1.05
N GLY A 287 -6.63 -16.89 2.05
CA GLY A 287 -6.04 -18.20 2.32
C GLY A 287 -7.08 -19.27 2.69
N PHE A 288 -8.10 -18.91 3.48
CA PHE A 288 -9.21 -19.83 3.78
C PHE A 288 -10.08 -20.13 2.56
N ILE A 289 -10.40 -19.11 1.74
CA ILE A 289 -11.16 -19.31 0.50
C ILE A 289 -10.38 -20.16 -0.50
N LYS A 290 -9.06 -19.95 -0.62
CA LYS A 290 -8.16 -20.74 -1.46
C LYS A 290 -8.15 -22.21 -1.02
N TRP A 291 -7.88 -22.44 0.27
CA TRP A 291 -7.95 -23.78 0.88
C TRP A 291 -9.27 -24.48 0.58
N ARG A 292 -10.37 -23.80 0.90
CA ARG A 292 -11.72 -24.34 0.74
C ARG A 292 -12.05 -24.71 -0.70
N ALA A 293 -11.52 -23.97 -1.67
CA ALA A 293 -11.80 -24.20 -3.09
C ALA A 293 -11.04 -25.40 -3.67
N GLU A 294 -9.89 -25.75 -3.08
CA GLU A 294 -9.01 -26.84 -3.54
C GLU A 294 -9.20 -28.13 -2.72
N GLU A 295 -9.74 -28.03 -1.50
CA GLU A 295 -9.98 -29.20 -0.65
C GLU A 295 -11.02 -30.15 -1.25
N ALA A 296 -10.60 -31.37 -1.54
CA ALA A 296 -11.45 -32.40 -2.11
C ALA A 296 -12.50 -32.89 -1.09
N GLY A 297 -13.77 -32.92 -1.50
CA GLY A 297 -14.85 -33.52 -0.71
C GLY A 297 -15.32 -32.68 0.48
N TYR A 298 -14.92 -31.41 0.58
CA TYR A 298 -15.38 -30.54 1.65
C TYR A 298 -16.84 -30.09 1.41
N GLU A 299 -17.74 -30.58 2.27
CA GLU A 299 -19.21 -30.47 2.11
C GLU A 299 -19.69 -29.04 1.94
N TRP A 300 -19.17 -28.10 2.74
CA TRP A 300 -19.55 -26.70 2.65
C TRP A 300 -19.15 -26.08 1.32
N GLN A 301 -18.02 -26.47 0.71
CA GLN A 301 -17.65 -25.97 -0.62
C GLN A 301 -18.57 -26.53 -1.70
N ALA A 302 -18.95 -27.81 -1.61
CA ALA A 302 -19.87 -28.44 -2.54
C ALA A 302 -21.26 -27.77 -2.49
N ALA A 303 -21.76 -27.44 -1.29
CA ALA A 303 -23.05 -26.79 -1.12
C ALA A 303 -23.03 -25.29 -1.43
N PHE A 304 -21.94 -24.58 -1.11
CA PHE A 304 -21.86 -23.12 -1.15
C PHE A 304 -20.55 -22.62 -1.77
N PRO A 305 -20.39 -22.65 -3.10
CA PRO A 305 -19.09 -22.45 -3.73
C PRO A 305 -18.47 -21.06 -3.49
N ALA A 306 -17.27 -21.03 -2.90
CA ALA A 306 -16.38 -19.86 -2.85
C ALA A 306 -15.15 -20.08 -3.75
N SER A 307 -14.52 -19.00 -4.22
CA SER A 307 -13.21 -19.06 -4.88
C SER A 307 -12.56 -17.68 -4.90
N LEU A 308 -11.25 -17.61 -5.12
CA LEU A 308 -10.52 -16.34 -5.23
C LEU A 308 -11.09 -15.44 -6.33
N VAL A 309 -11.56 -16.03 -7.45
CA VAL A 309 -12.26 -15.33 -8.54
C VAL A 309 -13.52 -14.62 -8.02
N LYS A 310 -14.34 -15.29 -7.20
CA LYS A 310 -15.57 -14.70 -6.64
C LYS A 310 -15.25 -13.58 -5.66
N TYR A 311 -14.21 -13.75 -4.84
CA TYR A 311 -13.73 -12.74 -3.90
C TYR A 311 -13.20 -11.48 -4.63
N LEU A 312 -12.33 -11.67 -5.64
CA LEU A 312 -11.73 -10.56 -6.38
C LEU A 312 -12.75 -9.75 -7.17
N ALA A 313 -13.76 -10.39 -7.74
CA ALA A 313 -14.84 -9.68 -8.43
C ALA A 313 -15.53 -8.64 -7.52
N ILE A 314 -15.83 -9.02 -6.28
CA ILE A 314 -16.41 -8.12 -5.27
C ILE A 314 -15.42 -7.03 -4.88
N ARG A 315 -14.17 -7.41 -4.61
CA ARG A 315 -13.13 -6.49 -4.14
C ARG A 315 -12.79 -5.40 -5.17
N LEU A 316 -12.61 -5.78 -6.43
CA LEU A 316 -12.32 -4.85 -7.52
C LEU A 316 -13.49 -3.90 -7.81
N PHE A 317 -14.72 -4.34 -7.60
CA PHE A 317 -15.89 -3.46 -7.66
C PHE A 317 -15.76 -2.32 -6.63
N TYR A 318 -15.57 -2.64 -5.34
CA TYR A 318 -15.41 -1.61 -4.32
C TYR A 318 -14.19 -0.73 -4.57
N GLU A 319 -13.06 -1.30 -4.99
CA GLU A 319 -11.86 -0.52 -5.33
C GLU A 319 -12.17 0.52 -6.40
N ARG A 320 -12.74 0.10 -7.53
CA ARG A 320 -13.07 1.03 -8.61
C ARG A 320 -13.96 2.15 -8.14
N GLU A 321 -15.03 1.85 -7.40
CA GLU A 321 -15.99 2.86 -6.98
C GLU A 321 -15.39 3.86 -5.98
N LEU A 322 -14.61 3.37 -5.01
CA LEU A 322 -14.03 4.22 -3.97
C LEU A 322 -12.84 5.04 -4.49
N VAL A 323 -11.98 4.46 -5.33
CA VAL A 323 -10.88 5.19 -5.99
C VAL A 323 -11.45 6.28 -6.89
N HIS A 324 -12.46 5.97 -7.70
CA HIS A 324 -13.14 6.95 -8.55
C HIS A 324 -13.69 8.12 -7.73
N LYS A 325 -14.44 7.81 -6.66
CA LYS A 325 -15.01 8.82 -5.75
C LYS A 325 -13.91 9.71 -5.15
N ALA A 326 -12.86 9.11 -4.59
CA ALA A 326 -11.77 9.84 -3.94
C ALA A 326 -11.04 10.74 -4.94
N CYS A 327 -10.65 10.21 -6.10
CA CYS A 327 -9.94 10.97 -7.13
C CYS A 327 -10.80 12.10 -7.71
N ARG A 328 -12.10 11.87 -7.93
CA ARG A 328 -13.01 12.93 -8.39
C ARG A 328 -13.17 14.04 -7.37
N THR A 329 -13.28 13.70 -6.10
CA THR A 329 -13.48 14.66 -5.00
C THR A 329 -12.21 15.47 -4.74
N GLU A 330 -11.06 14.79 -4.68
CA GLU A 330 -9.80 15.38 -4.21
C GLU A 330 -8.96 16.02 -5.32
N LEU A 331 -9.03 15.47 -6.53
CA LEU A 331 -8.15 15.82 -7.65
C LEU A 331 -8.93 16.24 -8.90
N GLY A 332 -10.24 15.93 -8.98
CA GLY A 332 -11.06 16.22 -10.16
C GLY A 332 -10.80 15.27 -11.35
N ILE A 333 -10.02 14.20 -11.17
CA ILE A 333 -9.66 13.23 -12.23
C ILE A 333 -10.49 11.95 -12.14
N ALA A 334 -10.38 11.09 -13.15
CA ALA A 334 -11.20 9.87 -13.26
C ALA A 334 -10.85 8.78 -12.24
N GLY A 335 -9.62 8.72 -11.74
CA GLY A 335 -9.18 7.68 -10.79
C GLY A 335 -8.88 6.33 -11.45
N ASP A 336 -8.47 6.33 -12.71
CA ASP A 336 -7.85 5.18 -13.39
C ASP A 336 -6.32 5.32 -13.40
N TYR A 337 -5.63 4.23 -13.72
CA TYR A 337 -4.18 4.12 -13.73
C TYR A 337 -3.53 5.24 -14.55
N THR A 338 -4.01 5.49 -15.76
CA THR A 338 -3.46 6.52 -16.64
C THR A 338 -3.66 7.92 -16.07
N ALA A 339 -4.83 8.21 -15.50
CA ALA A 339 -5.10 9.50 -14.86
C ALA A 339 -4.19 9.74 -13.64
N LEU A 340 -3.90 8.70 -12.85
CA LEU A 340 -2.99 8.82 -11.72
C LEU A 340 -1.54 9.05 -12.16
N LEU A 341 -1.07 8.33 -13.19
CA LEU A 341 0.26 8.56 -13.77
C LEU A 341 0.41 9.99 -14.29
N ALA A 342 -0.58 10.48 -15.05
CA ALA A 342 -0.59 11.84 -15.56
C ALA A 342 -0.57 12.86 -14.40
N PHE A 343 -1.36 12.64 -13.35
CA PHE A 343 -1.33 13.50 -12.16
C PHE A 343 0.05 13.55 -11.48
N MET A 344 0.70 12.39 -11.28
CA MET A 344 2.02 12.34 -10.66
C MET A 344 3.08 13.08 -11.49
N GLN A 345 3.00 13.01 -12.82
CA GLN A 345 3.92 13.69 -13.73
C GLN A 345 3.64 15.19 -13.86
N ASP A 346 2.38 15.57 -14.13
CA ASP A 346 1.98 16.94 -14.39
C ASP A 346 1.95 17.79 -13.11
N GLN A 347 1.74 17.16 -11.95
CA GLN A 347 1.63 17.82 -10.64
C GLN A 347 2.57 17.19 -9.60
N ALA A 348 3.81 16.92 -10.00
CA ALA A 348 4.84 16.28 -9.18
C ALA A 348 5.02 16.89 -7.78
N HIS A 349 5.08 18.22 -7.68
CA HIS A 349 5.22 18.90 -6.39
C HIS A 349 3.97 18.72 -5.49
N VAL A 350 2.77 18.74 -6.07
CA VAL A 350 1.51 18.51 -5.34
C VAL A 350 1.48 17.10 -4.79
N HIS A 351 1.86 16.13 -5.60
CA HIS A 351 1.98 14.74 -5.22
C HIS A 351 2.93 14.55 -4.03
N CYS A 352 4.15 15.09 -4.10
CA CYS A 352 5.13 14.99 -3.02
C CYS A 352 4.67 15.68 -1.73
N LEU A 353 4.04 16.87 -1.81
CA LEU A 353 3.50 17.57 -0.63
C LEU A 353 2.38 16.78 0.03
N ARG A 354 1.47 16.20 -0.77
CA ARG A 354 0.38 15.36 -0.28
C ARG A 354 0.91 14.10 0.41
N HIS A 355 1.90 13.43 -0.20
CA HIS A 355 2.59 12.29 0.41
C HIS A 355 3.27 12.66 1.74
N ALA A 356 4.02 13.78 1.77
CA ALA A 356 4.69 14.28 2.96
C ALA A 356 3.71 14.64 4.09
N ARG A 357 2.51 15.11 3.75
CA ARG A 357 1.44 15.38 4.72
C ARG A 357 0.95 14.10 5.38
N VAL A 358 0.61 13.09 4.58
CA VAL A 358 0.04 11.82 5.09
C VAL A 358 1.05 11.06 5.93
N THR A 359 2.33 11.09 5.54
CA THR A 359 3.43 10.48 6.29
C THR A 359 3.83 11.25 7.55
N GLY A 360 3.26 12.44 7.78
CA GLY A 360 3.54 13.27 8.96
C GLY A 360 4.89 13.97 8.93
N ILE A 361 5.53 14.07 7.75
CA ILE A 361 6.83 14.72 7.58
C ILE A 361 6.70 16.25 7.62
N LEU A 362 5.56 16.79 7.15
CA LEU A 362 5.30 18.23 7.17
C LEU A 362 5.15 18.75 8.61
N ASN A 363 5.68 19.96 8.88
CA ASN A 363 5.39 20.65 10.14
C ASN A 363 3.90 21.08 10.22
N GLN A 364 3.47 21.51 11.40
CA GLN A 364 2.06 21.86 11.64
C GLN A 364 1.57 23.02 10.74
N GLU A 365 2.40 24.03 10.48
CA GLU A 365 2.05 25.16 9.64
C GLU A 365 1.85 24.75 8.17
N PHE A 366 2.78 23.98 7.61
CA PHE A 366 2.68 23.45 6.24
C PHE A 366 1.52 22.46 6.10
N THR A 367 1.30 21.61 7.11
CA THR A 367 0.14 20.69 7.15
C THR A 367 -1.17 21.45 7.03
N GLN A 368 -1.35 22.53 7.82
CA GLN A 368 -2.55 23.37 7.74
C GLN A 368 -2.69 24.08 6.38
N LYS A 369 -1.59 24.51 5.77
CA LYS A 369 -1.61 25.12 4.42
C LYS A 369 -2.04 24.11 3.36
N VAL A 370 -1.49 22.89 3.38
CA VAL A 370 -1.89 21.80 2.48
C VAL A 370 -3.38 21.44 2.69
N ASP A 371 -3.84 21.35 3.94
CA ASP A 371 -5.25 21.10 4.26
C ASP A 371 -6.19 22.17 3.70
N ARG A 372 -5.83 23.46 3.84
CA ARG A 372 -6.63 24.56 3.28
C ARG A 372 -6.73 24.51 1.76
N LEU A 373 -5.66 24.10 1.08
CA LEU A 373 -5.66 23.98 -0.38
C LEU A 373 -6.48 22.79 -0.87
N ARG A 374 -6.54 21.70 -0.09
CA ARG A 374 -7.35 20.51 -0.39
C ARG A 374 -8.84 20.83 -0.52
N TYR A 375 -9.37 21.72 0.34
CA TYR A 375 -10.79 22.11 0.31
C TYR A 375 -11.14 23.14 -0.79
N ARG A 376 -10.16 23.64 -1.55
CA ARG A 376 -10.40 24.57 -2.67
C ARG A 376 -10.62 23.79 -3.97
N ILE A 377 -11.39 24.39 -4.88
CA ILE A 377 -11.66 23.83 -6.21
C ILE A 377 -10.31 23.52 -6.90
N PRO A 378 -10.05 22.26 -7.34
CA PRO A 378 -8.73 21.80 -7.80
C PRO A 378 -8.07 22.73 -8.83
N ARG A 379 -8.82 23.18 -9.86
CA ARG A 379 -8.32 24.06 -10.91
C ARG A 379 -7.96 25.49 -10.46
N ALA A 380 -8.60 26.01 -9.41
CA ALA A 380 -8.35 27.36 -8.90
C ALA A 380 -7.14 27.41 -7.94
N SER A 381 -6.55 26.26 -7.60
CA SER A 381 -5.53 26.13 -6.56
C SER A 381 -4.12 25.87 -7.08
N GLN A 382 -3.95 25.63 -8.39
CA GLN A 382 -2.68 25.16 -8.96
C GLN A 382 -1.50 26.12 -8.72
N GLY A 383 -1.71 27.44 -8.88
CA GLY A 383 -0.69 28.44 -8.55
C GLY A 383 -0.35 28.47 -7.06
N ALA A 384 -1.34 28.28 -6.18
CA ALA A 384 -1.13 28.26 -4.74
C ALA A 384 -0.40 27.00 -4.26
N TRP A 385 -0.62 25.87 -4.92
CA TRP A 385 0.16 24.65 -4.69
C TRP A 385 1.62 24.81 -5.10
N GLN A 386 1.87 25.45 -6.26
CA GLN A 386 3.24 25.73 -6.70
C GLN A 386 3.95 26.67 -5.71
N THR A 387 3.30 27.76 -5.32
CA THR A 387 3.85 28.67 -4.30
C THR A 387 4.11 27.97 -2.97
N LEU A 388 3.25 27.03 -2.55
CA LEU A 388 3.47 26.28 -1.32
C LEU A 388 4.65 25.31 -1.44
N ALA A 389 4.80 24.66 -2.59
CA ALA A 389 5.94 23.81 -2.89
C ALA A 389 7.25 24.60 -2.83
N ASP A 390 7.28 25.78 -3.46
CA ASP A 390 8.45 26.67 -3.43
C ASP A 390 8.81 27.11 -1.99
N HIS A 391 7.83 27.27 -1.09
CA HIS A 391 8.09 27.64 0.31
C HIS A 391 8.50 26.48 1.22
N TYR A 392 8.06 25.26 0.93
CA TYR A 392 8.47 24.06 1.67
C TYR A 392 9.94 23.67 1.37
N SER A 393 10.58 24.37 0.43
CA SER A 393 11.89 24.10 -0.17
C SER A 393 13.11 24.65 0.60
N VAL A 394 13.02 24.97 1.90
CA VAL A 394 14.12 25.61 2.70
C VAL A 394 14.92 24.64 3.54
#